data_AF-A0A6L9ISE1-F1
#
_entry.id   AF-A0A6L9ISE1-F1
#
_cell.length_a   1.000
_cell.length_b   1.000
_cell.length_c   1.000
_cell.angle_alpha   90.00
_cell.angle_beta   90.00
_cell.angle_gamma   90.00
#
_symmetry.space_group_name_H-M   'P 1'
#
loop_
_entity.id
_entity.type
_entity.pdbx_description
1 polymer ?
#
loop_
_entity_poly.entity_id
_entity_poly.type
_entity_poly.pdbx_seq_one_letter_code
_entity_poly.pdbx_strand_id
1 'polypeptide(L)'
;MIKRLLAALGLLTCIMAGYVFIARPYQLHWGATAEEQSADMPGDELVAEPDFFATRAITIAGTPEDIWPWLIQMGYNRAGFYGYDILENLGSDRGLHSAKRILPQYQEFQVGDAVPISSVHEMKFYAIEPNEYLIWSGTDDEGSFLWALQPVDATHTRLISRIRWSYDWSQPQSLGLTLFTEFTDHLAVREILRGVKGRVEGSNESMARQNAEFALFVVAALVFLVSLVLLLFRPLNWPRWLAGLGAGVAWLVTWYAPVALWVGVVITLLAFFGLLRTHQMRAHLKRDAATDDSPDVPEVAPENTPRRSSDSV
;
A
#
# COMPACT_ATOMS: atom_id res chain seq x y z
N MET A 1 -6.71 -32.14 1.63
CA MET A 1 -5.85 -31.15 2.30
C MET A 1 -4.63 -30.79 1.41
N ILE A 2 -3.77 -31.75 1.07
CA ILE A 2 -2.53 -31.53 0.27
C ILE A 2 -2.75 -30.72 -1.02
N LYS A 3 -3.73 -31.09 -1.86
CA LYS A 3 -4.02 -30.35 -3.11
C LYS A 3 -4.31 -28.85 -2.90
N ARG A 4 -4.92 -28.48 -1.77
CA ARG A 4 -5.25 -27.08 -1.45
C ARG A 4 -4.02 -26.30 -0.99
N LEU A 5 -3.15 -26.95 -0.20
CA LEU A 5 -1.87 -26.38 0.22
C LEU A 5 -0.97 -26.11 -0.99
N LEU A 6 -0.85 -27.08 -1.91
CA LEU A 6 -0.09 -26.89 -3.14
C LEU A 6 -0.65 -25.76 -4.02
N ALA A 7 -1.98 -25.64 -4.12
CA ALA A 7 -2.61 -24.56 -4.88
C ALA A 7 -2.39 -23.18 -4.24
N ALA A 8 -2.43 -23.09 -2.90
CA ALA A 8 -2.14 -21.86 -2.17
C ALA A 8 -0.66 -21.48 -2.31
N LEU A 9 0.25 -22.45 -2.21
CA LEU A 9 1.67 -22.23 -2.43
C LEU A 9 1.93 -21.75 -3.86
N GLY A 10 1.36 -22.40 -4.87
CA GLY A 10 1.48 -21.97 -6.27
C GLY A 10 0.96 -20.55 -6.50
N LEU A 11 -0.17 -20.19 -5.87
CA LEU A 11 -0.69 -18.82 -5.91
C LEU A 11 0.30 -17.83 -5.27
N LEU A 12 0.80 -18.12 -4.07
CA LEU A 12 1.77 -17.28 -3.38
C LEU A 12 3.07 -17.14 -4.19
N THR A 13 3.54 -18.20 -4.83
CA THR A 13 4.70 -18.15 -5.72
C THR A 13 4.46 -17.23 -6.92
N CYS A 14 3.28 -17.29 -7.55
CA CYS A 14 2.94 -16.37 -8.64
C CYS A 14 2.91 -14.90 -8.18
N ILE A 15 2.29 -14.63 -7.03
CA ILE A 15 2.23 -13.27 -6.47
C ILE A 15 3.63 -12.79 -6.05
N MET A 16 4.43 -13.65 -5.44
CA MET A 16 5.82 -13.33 -5.07
C MET A 16 6.68 -13.06 -6.28
N ALA A 17 6.53 -13.82 -7.37
CA ALA A 17 7.23 -13.54 -8.63
C ALA A 17 6.83 -12.17 -9.20
N GLY A 18 5.52 -11.85 -9.23
CA GLY A 18 5.04 -10.52 -9.61
C GLY A 18 5.60 -9.42 -8.72
N TYR A 19 5.70 -9.67 -7.41
CA TYR A 19 6.30 -8.74 -6.47
C TYR A 19 7.79 -8.50 -6.78
N VAL A 20 8.61 -9.55 -6.82
CA VAL A 20 10.06 -9.45 -7.00
C VAL A 20 10.45 -8.84 -8.34
N PHE A 21 9.78 -9.22 -9.43
CA PHE A 21 10.20 -8.80 -10.77
C PHE A 21 9.54 -7.51 -11.26
N ILE A 22 8.43 -7.07 -10.65
CA ILE A 22 7.67 -5.91 -11.14
C ILE A 22 7.50 -4.88 -10.03
N ALA A 23 6.93 -5.29 -8.89
CA ALA A 23 6.60 -4.36 -7.81
C ALA A 23 7.84 -3.82 -7.09
N ARG A 24 8.81 -4.69 -6.74
CA ARG A 24 10.00 -4.33 -5.97
C ARG A 24 10.91 -3.35 -6.69
N PRO A 25 11.26 -3.51 -7.99
CA PRO A 25 12.05 -2.50 -8.70
C PRO A 25 11.37 -1.13 -8.72
N TYR A 26 10.05 -1.10 -8.90
CA TYR A 26 9.29 0.14 -8.86
C TYR A 26 9.21 0.73 -7.44
N GLN A 27 9.01 -0.11 -6.42
CA GLN A 27 8.98 0.26 -5.01
C GLN A 27 10.26 1.00 -4.59
N LEU A 28 11.42 0.51 -5.05
CA LEU A 28 12.72 1.06 -4.70
C LEU A 28 13.07 2.30 -5.52
N HIS A 29 12.60 2.40 -6.77
CA HIS A 29 13.09 3.39 -7.74
C HIS A 29 12.02 4.34 -8.27
N TRP A 30 10.93 4.53 -7.52
CA TRP A 30 9.79 5.30 -8.00
C TRP A 30 10.19 6.71 -8.47
N GLY A 31 9.95 6.96 -9.75
CA GLY A 31 10.20 8.25 -10.38
C GLY A 31 11.68 8.55 -10.67
N ALA A 32 12.63 7.81 -10.11
CA ALA A 32 14.06 8.02 -10.29
C ALA A 32 14.57 7.43 -11.62
N THR A 33 15.55 8.09 -12.26
CA THR A 33 16.21 7.58 -13.47
C THR A 33 17.29 6.55 -13.11
N ALA A 34 17.78 5.80 -14.10
CA ALA A 34 18.86 4.84 -13.88
C ALA A 34 20.16 5.53 -13.46
N GLU A 35 20.43 6.71 -14.02
CA GLU A 35 21.57 7.55 -13.67
C GLU A 35 21.47 7.99 -12.21
N GLU A 36 20.31 8.51 -11.79
CA GLU A 36 20.04 8.91 -10.40
C GLU A 36 20.18 7.73 -9.42
N GLN A 37 19.84 6.50 -9.82
CA GLN A 37 20.00 5.31 -8.99
C GLN A 37 21.47 4.92 -8.80
N SER A 38 22.29 5.08 -9.84
CA SER A 38 23.71 4.68 -9.84
C SER A 38 24.69 5.77 -9.39
N ALA A 39 24.25 7.02 -9.33
CA ALA A 39 25.11 8.15 -8.95
C ALA A 39 25.46 8.09 -7.46
N ASP A 40 26.72 8.41 -7.14
CA ASP A 40 27.14 8.67 -5.76
C ASP A 40 26.46 9.94 -5.26
N MET A 41 25.89 9.90 -4.05
CA MET A 41 25.24 11.03 -3.41
C MET A 41 25.78 11.26 -1.99
N PRO A 42 25.73 12.51 -1.48
CA PRO A 42 26.15 12.82 -0.12
C PRO A 42 25.49 11.91 0.93
N GLY A 43 26.30 11.33 1.82
CA GLY A 43 25.83 10.46 2.90
C GLY A 43 25.67 8.99 2.51
N ASP A 44 25.97 8.59 1.27
CA ASP A 44 26.02 7.18 0.89
C ASP A 44 27.08 6.40 1.70
N GLU A 45 28.16 7.07 2.08
CA GLU A 45 29.26 6.53 2.88
C GLU A 45 28.88 6.19 4.31
N LEU A 46 27.76 6.73 4.83
CA LEU A 46 27.29 6.47 6.20
C LEU A 46 26.85 5.03 6.40
N VAL A 47 26.33 4.40 5.34
CA VAL A 47 25.88 3.00 5.38
C VAL A 47 26.49 2.29 4.18
N ALA A 48 27.70 1.75 4.36
CA ALA A 48 28.45 1.14 3.27
C ALA A 48 27.70 -0.05 2.63
N GLU A 49 27.12 -0.92 3.46
CA GLU A 49 26.43 -2.15 3.04
C GLU A 49 24.99 -2.17 3.58
N PRO A 50 24.04 -1.44 2.94
CA PRO A 50 22.66 -1.42 3.39
C PRO A 50 21.91 -2.70 3.01
N ASP A 51 21.06 -3.19 3.90
CA ASP A 51 20.09 -4.25 3.61
C ASP A 51 18.93 -3.73 2.74
N PHE A 52 18.60 -2.45 2.88
CA PHE A 52 17.58 -1.76 2.10
C PHE A 52 18.11 -0.47 1.50
N PHE A 53 18.00 -0.37 0.18
CA PHE A 53 18.45 0.78 -0.59
C PHE A 53 17.41 1.18 -1.61
N ALA A 54 16.97 2.44 -1.55
CA ALA A 54 15.98 2.99 -2.47
C ALA A 54 16.33 4.43 -2.84
N THR A 55 16.08 4.78 -4.11
CA THR A 55 16.23 6.15 -4.64
C THR A 55 14.95 6.52 -5.36
N ARG A 56 14.25 7.56 -4.89
CA ARG A 56 12.95 7.97 -5.42
C ARG A 56 12.99 9.45 -5.71
N ALA A 57 12.31 9.89 -6.77
CA ALA A 57 12.43 11.28 -7.18
C ALA A 57 11.18 11.82 -7.87
N ILE A 58 10.98 13.13 -7.72
CA ILE A 58 9.92 13.87 -8.39
C ILE A 58 10.43 15.22 -8.88
N THR A 59 9.87 15.72 -9.97
CA THR A 59 10.15 17.08 -10.45
C THR A 59 9.05 18.02 -9.95
N ILE A 60 9.45 19.13 -9.36
CA ILE A 60 8.59 20.17 -8.78
C ILE A 60 8.78 21.46 -9.58
N ALA A 61 7.68 22.12 -9.95
CA ALA A 61 7.68 23.47 -10.51
C ALA A 61 7.88 24.49 -9.39
N GLY A 62 9.14 24.72 -9.03
CA GLY A 62 9.63 25.68 -8.04
C GLY A 62 11.15 25.64 -7.98
N THR A 63 11.76 26.70 -7.45
CA THR A 63 13.21 26.73 -7.23
C THR A 63 13.57 25.97 -5.95
N PRO A 64 14.85 25.63 -5.73
CA PRO A 64 15.26 25.04 -4.47
C PRO A 64 14.86 25.87 -3.24
N GLU A 65 14.89 27.20 -3.34
CA GLU A 65 14.48 28.14 -2.29
C GLU A 65 12.98 28.07 -1.98
N ASP A 66 12.14 27.72 -2.95
CA ASP A 66 10.71 27.49 -2.71
C ASP A 66 10.46 26.16 -1.99
N ILE A 67 11.33 25.16 -2.20
CA ILE A 67 11.17 23.79 -1.71
C ILE A 67 11.81 23.62 -0.33
N TRP A 68 12.99 24.20 -0.12
CA TRP A 68 13.81 24.02 1.08
C TRP A 68 13.06 24.29 2.39
N PRO A 69 12.26 25.37 2.53
CA PRO A 69 11.51 25.64 3.75
C PRO A 69 10.54 24.53 4.16
N TRP A 70 10.06 23.73 3.18
CA TRP A 70 9.24 22.55 3.42
C TRP A 70 10.06 21.34 3.87
N LEU A 71 11.23 21.10 3.26
CA LEU A 71 12.09 20.00 3.67
C LEU A 71 12.62 20.18 5.08
N ILE A 72 13.16 21.37 5.39
CA ILE A 72 13.85 21.60 6.65
C ILE A 72 12.91 21.53 7.86
N GLN A 73 11.61 21.86 7.70
CA GLN A 73 10.64 21.85 8.80
C GLN A 73 9.96 20.49 9.04
N MET A 74 10.10 19.57 8.09
CA MET A 74 9.47 18.25 8.10
C MET A 74 9.89 17.43 9.32
N GLY A 75 8.98 16.62 9.85
CA GLY A 75 9.29 15.68 10.93
C GLY A 75 8.11 15.32 11.84
N TYR A 76 8.26 14.26 12.63
CA TYR A 76 7.28 13.84 13.63
C TYR A 76 7.22 14.86 14.77
N ASN A 77 6.02 15.19 15.25
CA ASN A 77 5.77 16.29 16.20
C ASN A 77 6.30 17.67 15.76
N ARG A 78 6.58 17.86 14.46
CA ARG A 78 7.03 19.14 13.88
C ARG A 78 6.00 19.68 12.89
N ALA A 79 6.38 19.89 11.63
CA ALA A 79 5.45 20.30 10.57
C ALA A 79 4.72 19.11 9.92
N GLY A 80 4.96 17.88 10.37
CA GLY A 80 4.49 16.64 9.73
C GLY A 80 5.30 16.27 8.49
N PHE A 81 4.95 15.13 7.90
CA PHE A 81 5.66 14.60 6.73
C PHE A 81 4.97 14.93 5.40
N TYR A 82 3.80 15.58 5.44
CA TYR A 82 3.04 15.93 4.23
C TYR A 82 2.41 14.71 3.54
N GLY A 83 2.44 13.54 4.17
CA GLY A 83 1.94 12.29 3.64
C GLY A 83 0.57 11.91 4.23
N TYR A 84 0.43 10.64 4.59
CA TYR A 84 -0.80 10.10 5.14
C TYR A 84 -0.89 10.39 6.64
N ASP A 85 -1.63 11.43 7.01
CA ASP A 85 -1.90 11.77 8.42
C ASP A 85 -2.38 10.54 9.23
N ILE A 86 -3.18 9.62 8.66
CA ILE A 86 -3.60 8.39 9.37
C ILE A 86 -2.41 7.49 9.75
N LEU A 87 -1.46 7.29 8.84
CA LEU A 87 -0.28 6.46 9.11
C LEU A 87 0.63 7.14 10.14
N GLU A 88 0.84 8.43 9.95
CA GLU A 88 1.66 9.26 10.85
C GLU A 88 1.06 9.36 12.26
N ASN A 89 -0.25 9.13 12.39
CA ASN A 89 -0.99 9.13 13.66
C ASN A 89 -1.11 7.77 14.35
N LEU A 90 -0.63 6.68 13.75
CA LEU A 90 -0.57 5.38 14.42
C LEU A 90 0.43 5.45 15.59
N GLY A 91 -0.07 5.76 16.78
CA GLY A 91 0.73 5.96 17.99
C GLY A 91 1.03 7.43 18.33
N SER A 92 0.37 8.39 17.69
CA SER A 92 0.41 9.80 18.10
C SER A 92 -0.73 10.15 19.05
N ASP A 93 -0.38 10.60 20.26
CA ASP A 93 -1.36 11.04 21.26
C ASP A 93 -2.07 12.35 20.89
N ARG A 94 -1.52 13.12 19.94
CA ARG A 94 -1.92 14.51 19.68
C ARG A 94 -2.62 14.75 18.35
N GLY A 95 -2.63 13.79 17.43
CA GLY A 95 -3.16 14.01 16.08
C GLY A 95 -2.23 14.93 15.28
N LEU A 96 -1.18 14.35 14.71
CA LEU A 96 -0.28 14.98 13.77
C LEU A 96 -1.05 15.42 12.52
N HIS A 97 -0.94 16.71 12.20
CA HIS A 97 -1.50 17.31 11.01
C HIS A 97 -0.41 18.03 10.24
N SER A 98 -0.22 17.59 9.00
CA SER A 98 0.78 18.17 8.12
C SER A 98 0.53 19.67 7.88
N ALA A 99 1.56 20.49 8.13
CA ALA A 99 1.48 21.94 8.02
C ALA A 99 1.12 22.36 6.58
N LYS A 100 0.27 23.39 6.47
CA LYS A 100 -0.16 23.98 5.19
C LYS A 100 0.56 25.29 4.87
N ARG A 101 1.49 25.69 5.72
CA ARG A 101 2.31 26.90 5.60
C ARG A 101 3.68 26.65 6.23
N ILE A 102 4.64 27.47 5.87
CA ILE A 102 5.94 27.51 6.54
C ILE A 102 5.76 27.98 7.99
N LEU A 103 6.34 27.23 8.92
CA LEU A 103 6.30 27.51 10.35
C LEU A 103 7.65 28.10 10.78
N PRO A 104 7.72 29.38 11.20
CA PRO A 104 8.98 30.04 11.52
C PRO A 104 9.82 29.31 12.58
N GLN A 105 9.16 28.69 13.56
CA GLN A 105 9.83 27.93 14.63
C GLN A 105 10.53 26.65 14.17
N TYR A 106 10.33 26.24 12.92
CA TYR A 106 10.93 25.04 12.33
C TYR A 106 11.78 25.37 11.09
N GLN A 107 12.40 26.55 11.05
CA GLN A 107 13.27 26.96 9.94
C GLN A 107 14.76 26.97 10.30
N GLU A 108 15.10 26.90 11.59
CA GLU A 108 16.48 26.96 12.08
C GLU A 108 16.81 25.69 12.84
N PHE A 109 17.72 24.88 12.28
CA PHE A 109 18.27 23.66 12.89
C PHE A 109 19.77 23.59 12.67
N GLN A 110 20.47 22.89 13.55
CA GLN A 110 21.89 22.65 13.49
C GLN A 110 22.18 21.17 13.25
N VAL A 111 23.34 20.89 12.67
CA VAL A 111 23.87 19.51 12.61
C VAL A 111 23.96 18.95 14.03
N GLY A 112 23.45 17.74 14.22
CA GLY A 112 23.34 17.07 15.51
C GLY A 112 21.99 17.21 16.19
N ASP A 113 21.14 18.17 15.76
CA ASP A 113 19.79 18.30 16.31
C ASP A 113 18.94 17.05 16.01
N ALA A 114 18.11 16.69 16.99
CA ALA A 114 17.20 15.56 16.92
C ALA A 114 16.08 15.77 15.88
N VAL A 115 15.77 14.70 15.14
CA VAL A 115 14.68 14.59 14.19
C VAL A 115 13.84 13.37 14.54
N PRO A 116 12.78 13.54 15.34
CA PRO A 116 11.83 12.46 15.59
C PRO A 116 11.20 12.02 14.27
N ILE A 117 11.23 10.70 14.00
CA ILE A 117 10.58 10.10 12.82
C ILE A 117 9.32 9.31 13.18
N SER A 118 9.16 8.95 14.46
CA SER A 118 7.95 8.37 15.02
C SER A 118 7.89 8.63 16.53
N SER A 119 6.91 8.06 17.23
CA SER A 119 6.84 8.11 18.70
C SER A 119 7.94 7.32 19.41
N VAL A 120 8.64 6.44 18.69
CA VAL A 120 9.61 5.49 19.26
C VAL A 120 10.98 5.52 18.61
N HIS A 121 11.15 6.22 17.48
CA HIS A 121 12.42 6.34 16.77
C HIS A 121 12.74 7.80 16.45
N GLU A 122 14.02 8.13 16.60
CA GLU A 122 14.60 9.44 16.38
C GLU A 122 15.87 9.29 15.53
N MET A 123 16.08 10.26 14.65
CA MET A 123 17.30 10.42 13.87
C MET A 123 17.95 11.76 14.26
N LYS A 124 19.09 12.10 13.66
CA LYS A 124 19.72 13.42 13.80
C LYS A 124 19.97 14.05 12.44
N PHE A 125 19.95 15.38 12.38
CA PHE A 125 20.47 16.09 11.21
C PHE A 125 21.98 15.84 11.09
N TYR A 126 22.40 15.08 10.08
CA TYR A 126 23.80 14.78 9.83
C TYR A 126 24.48 15.90 9.04
N ALA A 127 23.81 16.37 7.98
CA ALA A 127 24.28 17.47 7.16
C ALA A 127 23.09 18.32 6.71
N ILE A 128 23.31 19.63 6.66
CA ILE A 128 22.34 20.62 6.24
C ILE A 128 23.07 21.57 5.28
N GLU A 129 22.87 21.40 3.98
CA GLU A 129 23.35 22.34 2.96
C GLU A 129 22.14 23.06 2.37
N PRO A 130 21.86 24.31 2.79
CA PRO A 130 20.66 25.04 2.39
C PRO A 130 20.46 25.06 0.88
N ASN A 131 19.23 24.73 0.46
CA ASN A 131 18.81 24.67 -0.95
C ASN A 131 19.53 23.60 -1.80
N GLU A 132 20.38 22.77 -1.22
CA GLU A 132 21.09 21.70 -1.93
C GLU A 132 20.70 20.33 -1.40
N TYR A 133 20.93 20.05 -0.12
CA TYR A 133 20.56 18.77 0.46
C TYR A 133 20.43 18.77 1.97
N LEU A 134 19.68 17.78 2.46
CA LEU A 134 19.45 17.51 3.87
C LEU A 134 19.67 16.02 4.14
N ILE A 135 20.48 15.68 5.15
CA ILE A 135 20.73 14.28 5.52
C ILE A 135 20.27 14.04 6.95
N TRP A 136 19.44 13.02 7.13
CA TRP A 136 19.14 12.44 8.43
C TRP A 136 19.92 11.15 8.61
N SER A 137 20.46 10.92 9.81
CA SER A 137 21.17 9.68 10.16
C SER A 137 20.64 9.10 11.47
N GLY A 138 20.62 7.77 11.58
CA GLY A 138 20.29 7.07 12.80
C GLY A 138 21.36 7.27 13.88
N THR A 139 21.03 6.92 15.12
CA THR A 139 22.04 6.63 16.14
C THR A 139 22.79 5.36 15.73
N ASP A 140 24.13 5.36 15.83
CA ASP A 140 25.00 4.22 15.47
C ASP A 140 25.01 3.82 13.98
N ASP A 141 24.75 4.76 13.07
CA ASP A 141 24.87 4.58 11.61
C ASP A 141 23.97 3.47 11.02
N GLU A 142 22.88 3.10 11.72
CA GLU A 142 21.94 2.05 11.28
C GLU A 142 21.07 2.45 10.06
N GLY A 143 21.10 3.73 9.68
CA GLY A 143 20.39 4.20 8.50
C GLY A 143 20.63 5.67 8.16
N SER A 144 20.55 6.01 6.88
CA SER A 144 20.63 7.38 6.36
C SER A 144 19.47 7.67 5.40
N PHE A 145 18.98 8.91 5.46
CA PHE A 145 17.99 9.47 4.55
C PHE A 145 18.51 10.79 4.00
N LEU A 146 18.71 10.84 2.69
CA LEU A 146 19.05 12.03 1.93
C LEU A 146 17.80 12.61 1.27
N TRP A 147 17.67 13.93 1.34
CA TRP A 147 16.76 14.74 0.54
C TRP A 147 17.58 15.75 -0.25
N ALA A 148 17.77 15.53 -1.54
CA ALA A 148 18.58 16.38 -2.42
C ALA A 148 17.71 17.19 -3.39
N LEU A 149 18.11 18.42 -3.64
CA LEU A 149 17.50 19.37 -4.56
C LEU A 149 18.48 19.63 -5.71
N GLN A 150 18.08 19.26 -6.93
CA GLN A 150 18.88 19.50 -8.13
C GLN A 150 18.08 20.38 -9.10
N PRO A 151 18.48 21.64 -9.32
CA PRO A 151 17.85 22.50 -10.32
C PRO A 151 17.88 21.84 -11.70
N VAL A 152 16.70 21.72 -12.34
CA VAL A 152 16.57 21.24 -13.73
C VAL A 152 16.63 22.41 -14.70
N ASP A 153 15.95 23.50 -14.33
CA ASP A 153 15.95 24.78 -15.02
C ASP A 153 15.64 25.91 -14.03
N ALA A 154 15.41 27.13 -14.53
CA ALA A 154 15.13 28.32 -13.69
C ALA A 154 13.83 28.23 -12.87
N THR A 155 12.95 27.27 -13.17
CA THR A 155 11.60 27.16 -12.59
C THR A 155 11.26 25.75 -12.12
N HIS A 156 12.14 24.77 -12.32
CA HIS A 156 11.93 23.38 -11.93
C HIS A 156 13.11 22.83 -11.17
N THR A 157 12.80 22.08 -10.12
CA THR A 157 13.79 21.39 -9.29
C THR A 157 13.42 19.92 -9.19
N ARG A 158 14.44 19.08 -9.30
CA ARG A 158 14.36 17.65 -9.04
C ARG A 158 14.59 17.42 -7.56
N LEU A 159 13.58 16.91 -6.86
CA LEU A 159 13.68 16.47 -5.48
C LEU A 159 13.93 14.96 -5.45
N ILE A 160 15.07 14.56 -4.92
CA ILE A 160 15.50 13.17 -4.79
C ILE A 160 15.49 12.78 -3.31
N SER A 161 14.86 11.67 -3.00
CA SER A 161 14.93 10.99 -1.70
C SER A 161 15.74 9.71 -1.86
N ARG A 162 16.75 9.51 -1.01
CA ARG A 162 17.55 8.29 -1.00
C ARG A 162 17.67 7.77 0.43
N ILE A 163 17.31 6.51 0.62
CA ILE A 163 17.40 5.81 1.91
C ILE A 163 18.40 4.68 1.79
N ARG A 164 19.29 4.57 2.76
CA ARG A 164 20.14 3.40 3.01
C ARG A 164 19.87 2.94 4.42
N TRP A 165 19.50 1.68 4.60
CA TRP A 165 19.06 1.18 5.90
C TRP A 165 19.63 -0.21 6.15
N SER A 166 20.11 -0.44 7.36
CA SER A 166 20.61 -1.73 7.83
C SER A 166 19.65 -2.31 8.86
N TYR A 167 19.35 -3.59 8.74
CA TYR A 167 18.39 -4.26 9.60
C TYR A 167 19.06 -4.83 10.84
N ASP A 168 18.74 -4.27 12.00
CA ASP A 168 19.07 -4.93 13.26
C ASP A 168 17.94 -5.87 13.70
N TRP A 169 18.09 -7.15 13.36
CA TRP A 169 17.16 -8.22 13.74
C TRP A 169 17.28 -8.64 15.22
N SER A 170 18.29 -8.16 15.95
CA SER A 170 18.54 -8.55 17.34
C SER A 170 17.70 -7.78 18.35
N GLN A 171 17.15 -6.62 17.95
CA GLN A 171 16.39 -5.71 18.80
C GLN A 171 14.88 -5.80 18.51
N PRO A 172 14.06 -6.37 19.42
CA PRO A 172 12.61 -6.46 19.19
C PRO A 172 11.91 -5.12 18.96
N GLN A 173 12.45 -4.03 19.51
CA GLN A 173 11.95 -2.67 19.34
C GLN A 173 12.10 -2.13 17.91
N SER A 174 13.11 -2.56 17.14
CA SER A 174 13.37 -2.10 15.77
C SER A 174 12.57 -2.89 14.72
N LEU A 175 12.00 -4.04 15.08
CA LEU A 175 11.24 -4.90 14.16
C LEU A 175 10.08 -4.18 13.49
N GLY A 176 9.37 -3.32 14.25
CA GLY A 176 8.27 -2.53 13.70
C GLY A 176 8.74 -1.58 12.61
N LEU A 177 9.85 -0.87 12.86
CA LEU A 177 10.45 0.06 11.88
C LEU A 177 11.04 -0.70 10.68
N THR A 178 11.66 -1.85 10.91
CA THR A 178 12.19 -2.72 9.85
C THR A 178 11.09 -3.19 8.90
N LEU A 179 9.97 -3.70 9.43
CA LEU A 179 8.84 -4.13 8.61
C LEU A 179 8.17 -2.95 7.90
N PHE A 180 8.07 -1.80 8.57
CA PHE A 180 7.58 -0.58 7.94
C PHE A 180 8.47 -0.17 6.77
N THR A 181 9.79 -0.15 6.98
CA THR A 181 10.79 0.21 5.96
C THR A 181 10.73 -0.72 4.76
N GLU A 182 10.67 -2.02 5.00
CA GLU A 182 10.66 -3.03 3.94
C GLU A 182 9.37 -3.00 3.08
N PHE A 183 8.21 -2.71 3.69
CA PHE A 183 6.91 -2.92 3.01
C PHE A 183 6.05 -1.66 2.82
N THR A 184 6.30 -0.58 3.56
CA THR A 184 5.40 0.59 3.62
C THR A 184 6.11 1.91 3.32
N ASP A 185 7.43 2.00 3.54
CA ASP A 185 8.25 3.20 3.28
C ASP A 185 8.00 3.82 1.90
N HIS A 186 7.86 3.02 0.84
CA HIS A 186 7.65 3.55 -0.50
C HIS A 186 6.34 4.31 -0.66
N LEU A 187 5.29 3.93 0.08
CA LEU A 187 4.02 4.67 0.10
C LEU A 187 4.20 5.99 0.84
N ALA A 188 4.88 5.95 1.99
CA ALA A 188 5.13 7.14 2.81
C ALA A 188 6.00 8.15 2.04
N VAL A 189 7.18 7.75 1.55
CA VAL A 189 8.12 8.63 0.83
C VAL A 189 7.51 9.17 -0.46
N ARG A 190 6.79 8.35 -1.23
CA ARG A 190 6.08 8.83 -2.43
C ARG A 190 5.12 9.97 -2.08
N GLU A 191 4.40 9.84 -0.98
CA GLU A 191 3.41 10.84 -0.58
C GLU A 191 4.04 12.05 0.12
N ILE A 192 5.17 11.89 0.80
CA ILE A 192 6.04 13.00 1.23
C ILE A 192 6.44 13.85 0.01
N LEU A 193 7.02 13.20 -1.01
CA LEU A 193 7.50 13.88 -2.24
C LEU A 193 6.36 14.63 -2.95
N ARG A 194 5.18 14.00 -3.06
CA ARG A 194 3.99 14.65 -3.63
C ARG A 194 3.42 15.75 -2.73
N GLY A 195 3.49 15.57 -1.41
CA GLY A 195 3.03 16.53 -0.42
C GLY A 195 3.85 17.81 -0.46
N VAL A 196 5.18 17.70 -0.61
CA VAL A 196 6.07 18.84 -0.86
C VAL A 196 5.74 19.50 -2.20
N LYS A 197 5.64 18.72 -3.28
CA LYS A 197 5.26 19.23 -4.61
C LYS A 197 3.96 20.04 -4.56
N GLY A 198 2.91 19.50 -3.93
CA GLY A 198 1.61 20.15 -3.86
C GLY A 198 1.61 21.46 -3.07
N ARG A 199 2.51 21.60 -2.09
CA ARG A 199 2.65 22.84 -1.30
C ARG A 199 3.38 23.93 -2.07
N VAL A 200 4.38 23.55 -2.87
CA VAL A 200 5.12 24.47 -3.73
C VAL A 200 4.28 24.90 -4.93
N GLU A 201 3.59 23.96 -5.58
CA GLU A 201 2.78 24.21 -6.77
C GLU A 201 1.37 24.74 -6.48
N GLY A 202 0.98 24.85 -5.20
CA GLY A 202 -0.33 25.33 -4.77
C GLY A 202 -1.48 24.32 -4.95
N SER A 203 -1.19 23.07 -5.31
CA SER A 203 -2.16 21.98 -5.39
C SER A 203 -2.25 21.23 -4.04
N ASN A 204 -3.05 21.74 -3.11
CA ASN A 204 -3.32 21.03 -1.86
C ASN A 204 -4.28 19.86 -2.10
N GLU A 205 -3.77 18.63 -1.98
CA GLU A 205 -4.64 17.46 -1.94
C GLU A 205 -5.48 17.44 -0.66
N SER A 206 -6.76 17.06 -0.78
CA SER A 206 -7.65 16.94 0.37
C SER A 206 -7.24 15.72 1.22
N MET A 207 -7.18 15.89 2.54
CA MET A 207 -6.93 14.77 3.46
C MET A 207 -7.94 13.63 3.29
N ALA A 208 -9.16 13.92 2.84
CA ALA A 208 -10.16 12.90 2.55
C ALA A 208 -9.71 11.95 1.43
N ARG A 209 -8.98 12.47 0.43
CA ARG A 209 -8.44 11.67 -0.67
C ARG A 209 -7.30 10.77 -0.20
N GLN A 210 -6.37 11.30 0.59
CA GLN A 210 -5.27 10.54 1.18
C GLN A 210 -5.79 9.42 2.09
N ASN A 211 -6.78 9.71 2.92
CA ASN A 211 -7.41 8.71 3.79
C ASN A 211 -8.15 7.62 2.99
N ALA A 212 -8.84 8.00 1.91
CA ALA A 212 -9.51 7.05 1.04
C ALA A 212 -8.53 6.15 0.28
N GLU A 213 -7.39 6.71 -0.16
CA GLU A 213 -6.31 5.94 -0.77
C GLU A 213 -5.71 4.94 0.21
N PHE A 214 -5.41 5.36 1.44
CA PHE A 214 -4.93 4.44 2.46
C PHE A 214 -5.94 3.33 2.79
N ALA A 215 -7.23 3.67 2.92
CA ALA A 215 -8.28 2.68 3.13
C ALA A 215 -8.36 1.66 1.97
N LEU A 216 -8.13 2.12 0.73
CA LEU A 216 -8.07 1.24 -0.43
C LEU A 216 -6.90 0.25 -0.35
N PHE A 217 -5.73 0.69 0.11
CA PHE A 217 -4.58 -0.20 0.34
C PHE A 217 -4.93 -1.32 1.33
N VAL A 218 -5.58 -0.97 2.44
CA VAL A 218 -6.02 -1.94 3.45
C VAL A 218 -7.06 -2.90 2.89
N VAL A 219 -8.07 -2.40 2.18
CA VAL A 219 -9.12 -3.23 1.57
C VAL A 219 -8.53 -4.22 0.56
N ALA A 220 -7.63 -3.77 -0.32
CA ALA A 220 -6.99 -4.64 -1.31
C ALA A 220 -6.19 -5.78 -0.64
N ALA A 221 -5.45 -5.47 0.43
CA ALA A 221 -4.71 -6.47 1.21
C ALA A 221 -5.67 -7.47 1.88
N LEU A 222 -6.76 -6.98 2.51
CA LEU A 222 -7.76 -7.84 3.15
C LEU A 222 -8.47 -8.76 2.15
N VAL A 223 -8.82 -8.26 0.96
CA VAL A 223 -9.43 -9.07 -0.10
C VAL A 223 -8.49 -10.21 -0.52
N PHE A 224 -7.20 -9.93 -0.67
CA PHE A 224 -6.21 -10.96 -0.96
C PHE A 224 -6.08 -11.99 0.17
N LEU A 225 -5.98 -11.56 1.43
CA LEU A 225 -5.91 -12.44 2.59
C LEU A 225 -7.15 -13.34 2.71
N VAL A 226 -8.35 -12.77 2.55
CA VAL A 226 -9.61 -13.54 2.53
C VAL A 226 -9.60 -14.57 1.39
N SER A 227 -9.08 -14.22 0.21
CA SER A 227 -8.97 -15.15 -0.91
C SER A 227 -8.07 -16.35 -0.59
N LEU A 228 -6.94 -16.13 0.11
CA LEU A 228 -6.03 -17.19 0.57
C LEU A 228 -6.70 -18.09 1.60
N VAL A 229 -7.38 -17.52 2.59
CA VAL A 229 -8.15 -18.28 3.59
C VAL A 229 -9.22 -19.12 2.91
N LEU A 230 -10.00 -18.53 2.00
CA LEU A 230 -11.03 -19.27 1.26
C LEU A 230 -10.44 -20.44 0.45
N LEU A 231 -9.25 -20.27 -0.13
CA LEU A 231 -8.57 -21.33 -0.89
C LEU A 231 -8.16 -22.51 -0.01
N LEU A 232 -7.78 -22.27 1.24
CA LEU A 232 -7.39 -23.31 2.20
C LEU A 232 -8.60 -24.08 2.75
N PHE A 233 -9.66 -23.37 3.14
CA PHE A 233 -10.81 -23.97 3.84
C PHE A 233 -11.92 -24.47 2.90
N ARG A 234 -12.07 -23.91 1.70
CA ARG A 234 -13.09 -24.32 0.72
C ARG A 234 -12.52 -25.32 -0.31
N PRO A 235 -13.36 -26.13 -0.97
CA PRO A 235 -12.89 -27.02 -2.04
C PRO A 235 -12.21 -26.23 -3.17
N LEU A 236 -11.09 -26.77 -3.64
CA LEU A 236 -10.30 -26.17 -4.71
C LEU A 236 -11.00 -26.36 -6.04
N ASN A 237 -11.29 -25.25 -6.71
CA ASN A 237 -11.80 -25.22 -8.08
C ASN A 237 -11.03 -24.15 -8.87
N TRP A 238 -10.87 -24.35 -10.18
CA TRP A 238 -10.14 -23.43 -11.06
C TRP A 238 -10.61 -21.96 -10.95
N PRO A 239 -11.92 -21.64 -10.95
CA PRO A 239 -12.38 -20.26 -10.82
C PRO A 239 -11.98 -19.59 -9.49
N ARG A 240 -11.90 -20.36 -8.39
CA ARG A 240 -11.48 -19.81 -7.09
C ARG A 240 -10.00 -19.51 -7.05
N TRP A 241 -9.20 -20.37 -7.67
CA TRP A 241 -7.77 -20.14 -7.78
C TRP A 241 -7.48 -18.90 -8.64
N LEU A 242 -8.17 -18.75 -9.78
CA LEU A 242 -8.10 -17.53 -10.60
C LEU A 242 -8.59 -16.27 -9.87
N ALA A 243 -9.65 -16.38 -9.05
CA ALA A 243 -10.11 -15.26 -8.24
C ALA A 243 -9.07 -14.85 -7.18
N GLY A 244 -8.38 -15.82 -6.57
CA GLY A 244 -7.25 -15.56 -5.67
C GLY A 244 -6.06 -14.90 -6.38
N LEU A 245 -5.74 -15.36 -7.60
CA LEU A 245 -4.73 -14.72 -8.45
C LEU A 245 -5.12 -13.27 -8.79
N GLY A 246 -6.36 -13.05 -9.21
CA GLY A 246 -6.90 -11.72 -9.48
C GLY A 246 -6.85 -10.81 -8.25
N ALA A 247 -7.18 -11.32 -7.05
CA ALA A 247 -7.06 -10.57 -5.81
C ALA A 247 -5.61 -10.20 -5.47
N GLY A 248 -4.66 -11.11 -5.68
CA GLY A 248 -3.25 -10.83 -5.46
C GLY A 248 -2.67 -9.83 -6.46
N VAL A 249 -3.08 -9.92 -7.73
CA VAL A 249 -2.73 -8.90 -8.75
C VAL A 249 -3.36 -7.55 -8.40
N ALA A 250 -4.63 -7.53 -7.95
CA ALA A 250 -5.29 -6.30 -7.50
C ALA A 250 -4.50 -5.64 -6.36
N TRP A 251 -4.07 -6.43 -5.37
CA TRP A 251 -3.25 -5.97 -4.27
C TRP A 251 -1.92 -5.40 -4.75
N LEU A 252 -1.16 -6.13 -5.58
CA LEU A 252 0.11 -5.65 -6.12
C LEU A 252 -0.04 -4.36 -6.93
N VAL A 253 -1.06 -4.28 -7.79
CA VAL A 253 -1.32 -3.09 -8.60
C VAL A 253 -1.69 -1.89 -7.73
N THR A 254 -2.56 -2.11 -6.73
CA THR A 254 -3.01 -1.02 -5.86
C THR A 254 -1.84 -0.47 -5.03
N TRP A 255 -0.96 -1.35 -4.52
CA TRP A 255 0.15 -0.95 -3.65
C TRP A 255 1.39 -0.45 -4.39
N TYR A 256 1.65 -0.98 -5.59
CA TYR A 256 2.96 -0.84 -6.22
C TYR A 256 2.93 -0.43 -7.69
N ALA A 257 1.77 -0.27 -8.35
CA ALA A 257 1.79 0.16 -9.75
C ALA A 257 1.73 1.69 -9.89
N PRO A 258 2.36 2.26 -10.94
CA PRO A 258 2.22 3.68 -11.33
C PRO A 258 0.87 4.04 -11.95
N VAL A 259 -0.17 3.25 -11.70
CA VAL A 259 -1.48 3.48 -12.29
C VAL A 259 -2.34 4.33 -11.36
N ALA A 260 -3.29 5.04 -11.95
CA ALA A 260 -4.28 5.77 -11.19
C ALA A 260 -5.07 4.80 -10.29
N LEU A 261 -5.35 5.22 -9.05
CA LEU A 261 -5.98 4.38 -8.02
C LEU A 261 -7.26 3.70 -8.47
N TRP A 262 -8.03 4.32 -9.37
CA TRP A 262 -9.26 3.76 -9.91
C TRP A 262 -9.04 2.43 -10.67
N VAL A 263 -7.87 2.22 -11.26
CA VAL A 263 -7.51 0.94 -11.89
C VAL A 263 -7.43 -0.16 -10.82
N GLY A 264 -6.78 0.13 -9.69
CA GLY A 264 -6.75 -0.77 -8.53
C GLY A 264 -8.14 -1.05 -7.97
N VAL A 265 -9.00 -0.01 -7.87
CA VAL A 265 -10.42 -0.16 -7.46
C VAL A 265 -11.17 -1.10 -8.38
N VAL A 266 -11.09 -0.89 -9.71
CA VAL A 266 -11.79 -1.71 -10.70
C VAL A 266 -11.34 -3.17 -10.61
N ILE A 267 -10.03 -3.42 -10.55
CA ILE A 267 -9.49 -4.79 -10.44
C ILE A 267 -9.93 -5.44 -9.12
N THR A 268 -9.91 -4.68 -8.01
CA THR A 268 -10.35 -5.18 -6.69
C THR A 268 -11.83 -5.53 -6.69
N LEU A 269 -12.68 -4.69 -7.28
CA LEU A 269 -14.11 -4.97 -7.44
C LEU A 269 -14.32 -6.23 -8.29
N LEU A 270 -13.64 -6.35 -9.43
CA LEU A 270 -13.72 -7.54 -10.28
C LEU A 270 -13.30 -8.82 -9.53
N ALA A 271 -12.22 -8.75 -8.74
CA ALA A 271 -11.79 -9.86 -7.90
C ALA A 271 -12.84 -10.22 -6.84
N PHE A 272 -13.41 -9.22 -6.17
CA PHE A 272 -14.46 -9.40 -5.16
C PHE A 272 -15.75 -10.00 -5.75
N PHE A 273 -16.24 -9.47 -6.88
CA PHE A 273 -17.40 -10.01 -7.59
C PHE A 273 -17.14 -11.43 -8.09
N GLY A 274 -15.92 -11.72 -8.57
CA GLY A 274 -15.50 -13.08 -8.91
C GLY A 274 -15.62 -14.04 -7.73
N LEU A 275 -15.12 -13.64 -6.55
CA LEU A 275 -15.25 -14.42 -5.32
C LEU A 275 -16.72 -14.67 -4.95
N LEU A 276 -17.57 -13.63 -4.98
CA LEU A 276 -19.01 -13.74 -4.67
C LEU A 276 -19.76 -14.64 -5.65
N ARG A 277 -19.50 -14.53 -6.96
CA ARG A 277 -20.18 -15.34 -7.98
C ARG A 277 -19.87 -16.83 -7.82
N THR A 278 -18.63 -17.18 -7.45
CA THR A 278 -18.28 -18.58 -7.14
C THR A 278 -18.96 -19.11 -5.88
N HIS A 279 -19.42 -18.22 -4.99
CA HIS A 279 -20.23 -18.56 -3.82
C HIS A 279 -21.70 -18.78 -4.20
N GLN A 280 -22.28 -17.86 -4.97
CA GLN A 280 -23.70 -17.88 -5.35
C GLN A 280 -24.06 -19.00 -6.33
N MET A 281 -23.21 -19.32 -7.32
CA MET A 281 -23.47 -20.42 -8.26
C MET A 281 -23.70 -21.77 -7.56
N ARG A 282 -23.06 -21.99 -6.39
CA ARG A 282 -23.28 -23.20 -5.60
C ARG A 282 -24.56 -23.16 -4.76
N ALA A 283 -25.01 -21.98 -4.33
CA ALA A 283 -26.27 -21.85 -3.61
C ALA A 283 -27.45 -22.16 -4.52
N HIS A 284 -27.40 -21.70 -5.77
CA HIS A 284 -28.39 -22.05 -6.80
C HIS A 284 -28.38 -23.55 -7.12
N LEU A 285 -27.21 -24.13 -7.46
CA LEU A 285 -27.11 -25.57 -7.74
C LEU A 285 -27.59 -26.48 -6.59
N LYS A 286 -27.36 -26.09 -5.33
CA LYS A 286 -27.89 -26.83 -4.17
C LYS A 286 -29.39 -26.67 -3.99
N ARG A 287 -29.95 -25.50 -4.32
CA ARG A 287 -31.38 -25.23 -4.21
C ARG A 287 -32.14 -25.95 -5.32
N ASP A 288 -31.61 -25.96 -6.53
CA ASP A 288 -32.19 -26.68 -7.67
C ASP A 288 -32.17 -28.20 -7.43
N ALA A 289 -31.05 -28.74 -6.93
CA ALA A 289 -30.96 -30.15 -6.55
C ALA A 289 -31.88 -30.55 -5.37
N ALA A 290 -32.21 -29.61 -4.47
CA ALA A 290 -33.17 -29.85 -3.39
C ALA A 290 -34.63 -29.72 -3.83
N THR A 291 -34.88 -29.09 -4.99
CA THR A 291 -36.23 -28.95 -5.56
C THR A 291 -36.59 -30.15 -6.43
N ASP A 292 -35.58 -30.80 -7.04
CA ASP A 292 -35.72 -32.00 -7.89
C ASP A 292 -35.88 -33.31 -7.09
N ASP A 293 -35.55 -33.31 -5.79
CA ASP A 293 -35.65 -34.48 -4.90
C ASP A 293 -36.94 -34.49 -4.06
N SER A 294 -37.90 -33.63 -4.39
CA SER A 294 -39.26 -33.69 -3.82
C SER A 294 -40.05 -34.74 -4.62
N PRO A 295 -40.52 -35.85 -4.01
CA PRO A 295 -41.25 -36.86 -4.75
C PRO A 295 -42.57 -36.26 -5.25
N ASP A 296 -42.75 -36.25 -6.57
CA ASP A 296 -44.04 -36.02 -7.22
C ASP A 296 -45.02 -37.05 -6.65
N VAL A 297 -45.88 -36.62 -5.74
CA VAL A 297 -47.03 -37.39 -5.28
C VAL A 297 -48.08 -37.30 -6.39
N PRO A 298 -48.41 -38.38 -7.10
CA PRO A 298 -49.44 -38.32 -8.12
C PRO A 298 -50.80 -38.05 -7.45
N GLU A 299 -51.45 -36.98 -7.90
CA GLU A 299 -52.80 -36.60 -7.52
C GLU A 299 -53.78 -37.69 -7.99
N VAL A 300 -54.27 -38.50 -7.05
CA VAL A 300 -55.27 -39.55 -7.31
C VAL A 300 -56.61 -38.86 -7.59
N ALA A 301 -57.06 -38.91 -8.84
CA ALA A 301 -58.38 -38.43 -9.26
C ALA A 301 -59.50 -39.26 -8.59
N PRO A 302 -60.63 -38.63 -8.18
CA PRO A 302 -61.71 -39.34 -7.51
C PRO A 302 -62.49 -40.22 -8.49
N GLU A 303 -62.66 -41.49 -8.10
CA GLU A 303 -63.37 -42.52 -8.85
C GLU A 303 -64.89 -42.24 -8.85
N ASN A 304 -65.43 -42.01 -10.05
CA ASN A 304 -66.86 -41.78 -10.30
C ASN A 304 -67.65 -43.08 -10.04
N THR A 305 -68.49 -43.08 -9.01
CA THR A 305 -69.45 -44.16 -8.75
C THR A 305 -70.70 -43.98 -9.62
N PRO A 306 -71.17 -44.99 -10.38
CA PRO A 306 -72.39 -44.84 -11.16
C PRO A 306 -73.64 -45.07 -10.29
N ARG A 307 -74.59 -44.13 -10.36
CA ARG A 307 -75.98 -44.32 -9.90
C ARG A 307 -76.61 -45.45 -10.71
N ARG A 308 -77.17 -46.45 -10.01
CA ARG A 308 -78.13 -47.40 -10.57
C ARG A 308 -79.51 -47.08 -10.01
N SER A 309 -80.40 -46.64 -10.88
CA SER A 309 -81.85 -46.52 -10.66
C SER A 309 -82.57 -47.72 -11.27
N SER A 310 -83.60 -48.20 -10.55
CA SER A 310 -84.75 -49.05 -10.93
C SER A 310 -84.89 -50.21 -9.94
N ASP A 311 -86.04 -50.69 -9.47
CA ASP A 311 -87.44 -50.27 -9.39
C ASP A 311 -88.15 -51.48 -8.71
N SER A 312 -89.18 -51.20 -7.89
CA SER A 312 -90.34 -52.03 -7.50
C SER A 312 -90.28 -53.58 -7.48
N VAL A 313 -90.60 -54.19 -6.33
CA VAL A 313 -91.93 -54.77 -5.99
C VAL A 313 -92.19 -54.56 -4.49
#